data_AF-A0AAE0ZFH4-F1
#
_entry.id   AF-A0AAE0ZFH4-F1
#
_cell.length_a   1.000
_cell.length_b   1.000
_cell.length_c   1.000
_cell.angle_alpha   90.00
_cell.angle_beta   90.00
_cell.angle_gamma   90.00
#
_symmetry.space_group_name_H-M   'P 1'
#
loop_
_entity.id
_entity.type
_entity.pdbx_description
1 polymer ?
#
loop_
_entity_poly.entity_id
_entity_poly.type
_entity_poly.pdbx_seq_one_letter_code
_entity_poly.pdbx_strand_id
1 'polypeptide(L)'
;MSFIYKLRPKLEDFNVVQPMRGGFNHSTLETSLPTLHQYVTCPSRNNKAFDVCYGNVKDDYKRSALPSLGDSDHSMVHLIPKYKSVLKSCKPVKKIVTSETHQNIEDLCGCFECTDWGVFLESCDDLTQLNDHVTGDIKFCEGLVF
;
A
#
# COMPACT_ATOMS: atom_id res chain seq x y z
N MET A 1 -6.16 -25.25 -15.24
CA MET A 1 -6.83 -24.10 -15.87
C MET A 1 -6.78 -22.94 -14.89
N SER A 2 -5.74 -22.11 -14.99
CA SER A 2 -5.46 -21.01 -14.05
C SER A 2 -5.95 -19.70 -14.64
N PHE A 3 -6.75 -18.95 -13.87
CA PHE A 3 -7.05 -17.54 -14.15
C PHE A 3 -6.12 -16.68 -13.31
N ILE A 4 -5.49 -15.68 -13.94
CA ILE A 4 -4.69 -14.68 -13.23
C ILE A 4 -5.48 -13.38 -13.26
N TYR A 5 -6.28 -13.14 -12.21
CA TYR A 5 -6.83 -11.82 -11.98
C TYR A 5 -5.69 -10.92 -11.50
N LYS A 6 -5.37 -9.88 -12.28
CA LYS A 6 -4.48 -8.81 -11.79
C LYS A 6 -5.35 -7.76 -11.09
N LEU A 7 -5.52 -7.92 -9.78
CA LEU A 7 -6.13 -6.90 -8.94
C LEU A 7 -5.06 -5.88 -8.54
N ARG A 8 -5.34 -4.59 -8.66
CA ARG A 8 -4.62 -3.59 -7.87
C ARG A 8 -5.23 -3.54 -6.47
N PRO A 9 -4.45 -3.80 -5.40
CA PRO A 9 -4.95 -3.64 -4.03
C PRO A 9 -5.45 -2.22 -3.78
N LYS A 10 -6.59 -2.11 -3.08
CA LYS A 10 -7.02 -0.86 -2.44
C LYS A 10 -6.22 -0.72 -1.15
N LEU A 11 -5.70 0.47 -0.86
CA LEU A 11 -4.67 0.59 0.19
C LEU A 11 -5.21 0.32 1.61
N GLU A 12 -6.52 0.42 1.89
CA GLU A 12 -6.99 0.34 3.31
C GLU A 12 -8.37 -0.32 3.56
N ASP A 13 -9.07 -0.92 2.60
CA ASP A 13 -10.36 -1.56 2.89
C ASP A 13 -10.48 -2.95 2.27
N PHE A 14 -10.81 -3.94 3.11
CA PHE A 14 -11.26 -5.29 2.73
C PHE A 14 -12.58 -5.22 1.95
N ASN A 15 -12.54 -4.74 0.71
CA ASN A 15 -13.59 -5.03 -0.24
C ASN A 15 -13.45 -6.50 -0.60
N VAL A 16 -14.48 -7.29 -0.28
CA VAL A 16 -14.54 -8.71 -0.62
C VAL A 16 -14.69 -8.80 -2.14
N VAL A 17 -13.57 -8.78 -2.85
CA VAL A 17 -13.51 -9.14 -4.27
C VAL A 17 -13.33 -10.65 -4.29
N GLN A 18 -14.43 -11.37 -4.38
CA GLN A 18 -14.40 -12.83 -4.53
C GLN A 18 -14.47 -13.18 -6.02
N PRO A 19 -13.36 -13.61 -6.63
CA PRO A 19 -13.42 -14.29 -7.91
C PRO A 19 -14.09 -15.65 -7.68
N MET A 20 -15.39 -15.73 -7.97
CA MET A 20 -16.13 -16.99 -7.85
C MET A 20 -15.94 -17.80 -9.12
N ARG A 21 -15.41 -19.01 -8.98
CA ARG A 21 -15.31 -20.01 -10.06
C ARG A 21 -16.62 -20.78 -10.12
N GLY A 22 -17.34 -20.70 -11.24
CA GLY A 22 -18.48 -21.57 -11.47
C GLY A 22 -19.16 -21.22 -12.77
N GLY A 23 -19.56 -22.24 -13.54
CA GLY A 23 -20.41 -22.06 -14.71
C GLY A 23 -21.78 -21.58 -14.26
N PHE A 24 -21.92 -20.27 -14.01
CA PHE A 24 -23.20 -19.59 -13.87
C PHE A 24 -23.83 -19.52 -15.26
N ASN A 25 -24.15 -20.68 -15.83
CA ASN A 25 -24.67 -20.77 -17.18
C ASN A 25 -25.99 -19.97 -17.32
N HIS A 26 -26.69 -19.67 -16.22
CA HIS A 26 -27.93 -18.88 -16.22
C HIS A 26 -28.28 -18.15 -14.90
N SER A 27 -27.41 -18.12 -13.88
CA SER A 27 -27.79 -17.68 -12.52
C SER A 27 -26.94 -16.52 -12.01
N THR A 28 -27.57 -15.36 -11.80
CA THR A 28 -26.97 -14.20 -11.13
C THR A 28 -27.13 -14.32 -9.62
N LEU A 29 -26.19 -13.76 -8.85
CA LEU A 29 -26.29 -13.71 -7.38
C LEU A 29 -27.16 -12.54 -6.88
N GLU A 30 -27.79 -11.79 -7.79
CA GLU A 30 -28.61 -10.62 -7.45
C GLU A 30 -29.78 -10.99 -6.52
N THR A 31 -30.36 -12.18 -6.69
CA THR A 31 -31.50 -12.65 -5.87
C THR A 31 -31.07 -13.18 -4.51
N SER A 32 -29.88 -13.78 -4.39
CA SER A 32 -29.41 -14.41 -3.16
C SER A 32 -28.53 -13.50 -2.31
N LEU A 33 -27.84 -12.53 -2.93
CA LEU A 33 -26.90 -11.61 -2.30
C LEU A 33 -27.06 -10.20 -2.91
N PRO A 34 -28.13 -9.47 -2.59
CA PRO A 34 -28.46 -8.17 -3.21
C PRO A 34 -27.42 -7.07 -2.93
N THR A 35 -26.57 -7.26 -1.91
CA THR A 35 -25.49 -6.35 -1.56
C THR A 35 -24.24 -6.53 -2.41
N LEU A 36 -24.17 -7.59 -3.22
CA LEU A 36 -23.04 -7.86 -4.11
C LEU A 36 -23.36 -7.40 -5.53
N HIS A 37 -22.43 -6.64 -6.10
CA HIS A 37 -22.47 -6.09 -7.43
C HIS A 37 -21.47 -6.80 -8.33
N GLN A 38 -21.92 -7.26 -9.50
CA GLN A 38 -21.06 -7.89 -10.50
C GLN A 38 -20.21 -6.84 -11.23
N TYR A 39 -18.89 -6.98 -11.19
CA TYR A 39 -17.95 -6.08 -11.87
C TYR A 39 -17.63 -6.52 -13.31
N VAL A 40 -17.51 -7.82 -13.55
CA VAL A 40 -17.14 -8.37 -14.87
C VAL A 40 -18.41 -8.67 -15.66
N THR A 41 -18.65 -7.93 -16.74
CA THR A 41 -19.71 -8.26 -17.72
C THR A 41 -19.18 -8.28 -19.16
N CYS A 42 -17.86 -8.15 -19.36
CA CYS A 42 -17.25 -8.29 -20.67
C CYS A 42 -17.15 -9.77 -21.06
N PRO A 43 -17.22 -10.10 -22.36
CA PRO A 43 -17.00 -11.45 -22.81
C PRO A 43 -15.64 -11.97 -22.39
N SER A 44 -15.61 -13.16 -21.80
CA SER A 44 -14.38 -13.79 -21.32
C SER A 44 -14.06 -15.09 -22.05
N ARG A 45 -15.03 -15.71 -22.75
CA ARG A 45 -14.82 -16.87 -23.63
C ARG A 45 -15.88 -16.93 -24.72
N ASN A 46 -15.49 -17.11 -25.99
CA ASN A 46 -16.41 -17.25 -27.14
C ASN A 46 -17.53 -16.19 -27.19
N ASN A 47 -17.17 -14.92 -26.95
CA ASN A 47 -18.09 -13.79 -26.88
C ASN A 47 -19.20 -13.90 -25.80
N LYS A 48 -18.98 -14.72 -24.78
CA LYS A 48 -19.87 -14.87 -23.60
C LYS A 48 -19.10 -14.54 -22.32
N ALA A 49 -19.77 -13.91 -21.36
CA ALA A 49 -19.22 -13.59 -20.05
C ALA A 49 -19.42 -14.80 -19.12
N PHE A 50 -18.48 -15.75 -19.16
CA PHE A 50 -18.49 -16.93 -18.27
C PHE A 50 -17.82 -16.65 -16.93
N ASP A 51 -16.96 -15.63 -16.89
CA ASP A 51 -16.23 -15.24 -15.70
C ASP A 51 -16.96 -14.10 -14.99
N VAL A 52 -17.31 -14.31 -13.73
CA VAL A 52 -18.01 -13.34 -12.88
C VAL A 52 -17.12 -12.95 -11.71
N CYS A 53 -17.18 -11.68 -11.33
CA CYS A 53 -16.50 -11.16 -10.15
C CYS A 53 -17.47 -10.22 -9.46
N TYR A 54 -17.66 -10.41 -8.16
CA TYR A 54 -18.59 -9.62 -7.35
C TYR A 54 -17.83 -8.82 -6.29
N GLY A 55 -18.40 -7.70 -5.88
CA GLY A 55 -17.98 -6.99 -4.68
C GLY A 55 -19.10 -6.14 -4.07
N ASN A 56 -18.87 -5.63 -2.88
CA ASN A 56 -19.85 -4.95 -2.04
C ASN A 56 -20.05 -3.47 -2.35
N VAL A 57 -19.29 -2.89 -3.28
CA VAL A 57 -19.35 -1.45 -3.59
C VAL A 57 -19.67 -1.27 -5.07
N LYS A 58 -20.84 -0.74 -5.36
CA LYS A 58 -21.26 -0.47 -6.73
C LYS A 58 -20.26 0.46 -7.41
N ASP A 59 -19.89 0.14 -8.64
CA ASP A 59 -19.08 0.99 -9.50
C ASP A 59 -17.65 1.31 -9.03
N ASP A 60 -17.09 0.59 -8.05
CA ASP A 60 -15.74 0.89 -7.50
C ASP A 60 -14.59 0.47 -8.43
N TYR A 61 -14.86 -0.33 -9.47
CA TYR A 61 -13.86 -0.78 -10.42
C TYR A 61 -14.27 -0.48 -11.88
N LYS A 62 -13.31 -0.03 -12.68
CA LYS A 62 -13.36 -0.05 -14.14
C LYS A 62 -12.75 -1.36 -14.62
N ARG A 63 -13.43 -2.06 -15.53
CA ARG A 63 -12.92 -3.27 -16.16
C ARG A 63 -12.27 -2.97 -17.51
N SER A 64 -11.24 -3.74 -17.85
CA SER A 64 -10.62 -3.79 -19.17
C SER A 64 -10.39 -5.24 -19.55
N ALA A 65 -10.84 -5.65 -20.73
CA ALA A 65 -10.42 -6.93 -21.28
C ALA A 65 -8.92 -6.86 -21.64
N LEU A 66 -8.23 -7.96 -21.48
CA LEU A 66 -6.84 -8.18 -21.85
C LEU A 66 -6.76 -9.46 -22.71
N PRO A 67 -5.73 -9.59 -23.56
CA PRO A 67 -5.50 -10.81 -24.32
C PRO A 67 -5.48 -12.05 -23.42
N SER A 68 -5.80 -13.21 -23.99
CA SER A 68 -5.63 -14.48 -23.28
C SER A 68 -4.17 -14.71 -22.90
N LEU A 69 -3.95 -15.41 -21.79
CA LEU A 69 -2.61 -15.77 -21.36
C LEU A 69 -2.23 -17.13 -21.94
N GLY A 70 -1.22 -17.16 -22.81
CA GLY A 70 -0.78 -18.39 -23.49
C GLY A 70 -1.89 -19.03 -24.31
N ASP A 71 -2.00 -20.36 -24.24
CA ASP A 71 -3.01 -21.15 -24.98
C ASP A 71 -4.40 -21.19 -24.29
N SER A 72 -4.67 -20.26 -23.37
CA SER A 72 -5.98 -20.20 -22.73
C SER A 72 -7.05 -19.69 -23.70
N ASP A 73 -8.19 -20.36 -23.71
CA ASP A 73 -9.40 -19.90 -24.41
C ASP A 73 -10.21 -18.86 -23.60
N HIS A 74 -9.67 -18.43 -22.45
CA HIS A 74 -10.24 -17.38 -21.63
C HIS A 74 -9.46 -16.05 -21.78
N SER A 75 -10.21 -14.95 -21.98
CA SER A 75 -9.67 -13.60 -21.97
C SER A 75 -9.39 -13.15 -20.53
N MET A 76 -8.26 -12.49 -20.31
CA MET A 76 -7.97 -11.90 -19.01
C MET A 76 -8.83 -10.64 -18.79
N VAL A 77 -9.25 -10.39 -17.54
CA VAL A 77 -9.97 -9.16 -17.18
C VAL A 77 -9.21 -8.41 -16.10
N HIS A 78 -8.87 -7.16 -16.40
CA HIS A 78 -8.18 -6.25 -15.49
C HIS A 78 -9.20 -5.33 -14.82
N LEU A 79 -9.30 -5.43 -13.49
CA LEU A 79 -10.12 -4.54 -12.67
C LEU A 79 -9.24 -3.43 -12.09
N ILE A 80 -9.51 -2.20 -12.54
CA ILE A 80 -8.81 -0.98 -12.15
C ILE A 80 -9.72 -0.24 -11.17
N PRO A 81 -9.32 -0.05 -9.91
CA PRO A 81 -10.11 0.73 -8.97
C PRO A 81 -10.39 2.15 -9.51
N LYS A 82 -11.62 2.64 -9.38
CA LYS A 82 -12.00 4.02 -9.75
C LYS A 82 -11.56 5.05 -8.70
N TYR A 83 -11.18 4.61 -7.49
CA TYR A 83 -10.70 5.54 -6.46
C TYR A 83 -9.44 6.27 -6.93
N LYS A 84 -9.42 7.60 -6.75
CA LYS A 84 -8.18 8.38 -6.86
C LYS A 84 -7.45 8.21 -5.53
N SER A 85 -6.21 7.72 -5.56
CA SER A 85 -5.34 7.69 -4.37
C SER A 85 -5.41 9.03 -3.62
N VAL A 86 -5.51 9.00 -2.29
CA VAL A 86 -5.50 10.22 -1.44
C VAL A 86 -4.29 11.10 -1.75
N LEU A 87 -3.15 10.50 -2.13
CA LEU A 87 -1.94 11.20 -2.59
C LEU A 87 -2.17 12.08 -3.84
N LYS A 88 -3.18 11.78 -4.65
CA LYS A 88 -3.61 12.58 -5.81
C LYS A 88 -4.76 13.54 -5.49
N SER A 89 -5.34 13.46 -4.29
CA SER A 89 -6.42 14.34 -3.83
C SER A 89 -5.90 15.52 -3.01
N CYS A 90 -4.73 15.37 -2.39
CA CYS A 90 -4.08 16.44 -1.63
C CYS A 90 -3.15 17.25 -2.55
N LYS A 91 -3.10 18.57 -2.37
CA LYS A 91 -2.11 19.40 -3.05
C LYS A 91 -0.71 18.93 -2.63
N PRO A 92 0.25 18.78 -3.56
CA PRO A 92 1.60 18.37 -3.23
C PRO A 92 2.21 19.36 -2.23
N VAL A 93 2.65 18.85 -1.09
CA VAL A 93 3.37 19.63 -0.08
C VAL A 93 4.86 19.51 -0.39
N LYS A 94 5.53 20.65 -0.58
CA LYS A 94 6.99 20.68 -0.65
C LYS A 94 7.52 20.46 0.76
N LYS A 95 8.11 19.29 1.00
CA LYS A 95 8.97 19.06 2.17
C LYS A 95 10.40 19.31 1.71
N ILE A 96 11.08 20.22 2.38
CA ILE A 96 12.53 20.35 2.23
C ILE A 96 13.11 19.18 3.02
N VAL A 97 13.72 18.25 2.30
CA VAL A 97 14.49 17.16 2.90
C VAL A 97 15.94 17.59 2.74
N THR A 98 16.58 17.96 3.85
CA THR A 98 18.03 18.05 3.90
C THR A 98 18.57 16.63 3.77
N SER A 99 19.35 16.37 2.72
CA SER A 99 20.03 15.09 2.55
C SER A 99 21.28 15.09 3.42
N GLU A 100 21.44 14.05 4.25
CA GLU A 100 22.67 13.81 4.99
C GLU A 100 23.85 13.74 4.01
N THR A 101 24.82 14.65 4.18
CA THR A 101 26.07 14.59 3.43
C THR A 101 27.04 13.68 4.16
N HIS A 102 28.05 13.16 3.45
CA HIS A 102 29.10 12.36 4.09
C HIS A 102 29.81 13.15 5.22
N GLN A 103 30.01 14.45 5.02
CA GLN A 103 30.58 15.34 6.04
C GLN A 103 29.70 15.43 7.29
N ASN A 104 28.38 15.55 7.13
CA ASN A 104 27.47 15.59 8.27
C ASN A 104 27.54 14.31 9.11
N ILE A 105 27.69 13.16 8.46
CA ILE A 105 27.85 11.88 9.16
C ILE A 105 29.18 11.85 9.91
N GLU A 106 30.28 12.27 9.28
CA GLU A 106 31.59 12.33 9.93
C GLU A 106 31.62 13.29 11.12
N ASP A 107 31.01 14.47 10.99
CA ASP A 107 30.94 15.47 12.05
C ASP A 107 30.10 14.94 13.24
N LEU A 108 28.98 14.27 12.96
CA LEU A 108 28.15 13.64 14.00
C LEU A 108 28.87 12.49 14.69
N CYS A 109 29.60 11.65 13.95
CA CYS A 109 30.46 10.61 14.51
C CYS A 109 31.53 11.22 15.42
N GLY A 110 32.17 12.30 14.97
CA GLY A 110 33.16 13.04 15.77
C GLY A 110 32.57 13.59 17.06
N CYS A 111 31.33 14.12 17.04
CA CYS A 111 30.64 14.54 18.25
C CYS A 111 30.50 13.37 19.25
N PHE A 112 30.00 12.22 18.81
CA PHE A 112 29.76 11.08 19.70
C PHE A 112 31.04 10.41 20.22
N GLU A 113 32.12 10.45 19.44
CA GLU A 113 33.45 9.99 19.89
C GLU A 113 34.05 10.92 20.94
N CYS A 114 33.74 12.22 20.89
CA CYS A 114 34.20 13.20 21.88
C CYS A 114 33.33 13.25 23.14
N THR A 115 32.09 12.75 23.09
CA THR A 115 31.18 12.74 24.23
C THR A 115 31.63 11.74 25.29
N ASP A 116 31.85 12.21 26.52
CA ASP A 116 32.07 11.34 27.67
C ASP A 116 30.73 10.79 28.19
N TRP A 117 30.33 9.64 27.64
CA TRP A 117 29.08 8.96 28.01
C TRP A 117 29.04 8.50 29.48
N GLY A 118 30.21 8.35 30.13
CA GLY A 118 30.29 7.96 31.54
C GLY A 118 29.64 8.98 32.46
N VAL A 119 29.75 10.27 32.12
CA VAL A 119 29.15 11.37 32.90
C VAL A 119 27.64 11.23 33.03
N PHE A 120 26.94 10.77 31.98
CA PHE A 120 25.49 10.57 32.05
C PHE A 120 25.12 9.43 32.99
N LEU A 121 25.90 8.34 32.99
CA LEU A 121 25.68 7.20 33.88
C LEU A 121 25.95 7.55 35.36
N GLU A 122 26.94 8.42 35.60
CA GLU A 122 27.30 8.85 36.96
C GLU A 122 26.39 9.94 37.52
N SER A 123 25.76 10.74 36.65
CA SER A 123 24.92 11.88 37.05
C SER A 123 23.43 11.59 37.13
N CYS A 124 22.97 10.43 36.65
CA CYS A 124 21.55 10.09 36.59
C CYS A 124 21.18 9.01 37.62
N ASP A 125 20.17 9.30 38.45
CA ASP A 125 19.67 8.37 39.46
C ASP A 125 18.70 7.31 38.89
N ASP A 126 18.11 7.57 37.72
CA ASP A 126 17.16 6.68 37.07
C ASP A 126 17.28 6.64 35.54
N LEU A 127 16.70 5.59 34.95
CA LEU A 127 16.77 5.31 33.52
C LEU A 127 16.05 6.37 32.66
N THR A 128 15.03 7.04 33.21
CA THR A 128 14.27 8.06 32.49
C THR A 128 15.13 9.31 32.33
N GLN A 129 15.77 9.75 33.42
CA GLN A 129 16.71 10.86 33.39
C GLN A 129 17.88 10.56 32.45
N LEU A 130 18.47 9.37 32.54
CA LEU A 130 19.53 8.95 31.62
C LEU A 130 19.09 9.03 30.15
N ASN A 131 17.91 8.51 29.84
CA ASN A 131 17.36 8.55 28.48
C ASN A 131 17.14 9.99 28.00
N ASP A 132 16.63 10.87 28.86
CA ASP A 132 16.37 12.28 28.53
C ASP A 132 17.69 13.04 28.28
N HIS A 133 18.71 12.81 29.11
CA HIS A 133 20.03 13.41 28.94
C HIS A 133 20.73 12.94 27.66
N VAL A 134 20.78 11.63 27.42
CA VAL A 134 21.36 11.04 26.20
C VAL A 134 20.61 11.54 24.95
N THR A 135 19.28 11.55 24.98
CA THR A 135 18.46 12.05 23.86
C THR A 135 18.67 13.55 23.65
N GLY A 136 18.84 14.32 24.73
CA GLY A 136 19.14 15.75 24.66
C GLY A 136 20.48 16.03 23.99
N ASP A 137 21.51 15.27 24.37
CA ASP A 137 22.86 15.39 23.78
C ASP A 137 22.86 15.01 22.29
N ILE A 138 22.22 13.91 21.92
CA ILE A 138 22.07 13.50 20.51
C ILE A 138 21.42 14.60 19.68
N LYS A 139 20.32 15.19 20.18
CA LYS A 139 19.63 16.30 19.50
C LYS A 139 20.49 17.57 19.42
N PHE A 140 21.33 17.81 20.43
CA PHE A 140 22.27 18.92 20.42
C PHE A 140 23.32 18.71 19.32
N CYS A 141 23.91 17.52 19.21
CA CYS A 141 24.85 17.17 18.15
C CYS A 141 24.20 17.26 16.76
N GLU A 142 22.97 16.74 16.61
CA GLU A 142 22.20 16.89 15.36
C GLU A 142 22.00 18.36 14.99
N GLY A 143 21.66 19.23 15.95
CA GLY A 143 21.46 20.67 15.70
C GLY A 143 22.75 21.47 15.44
N LEU A 144 23.92 20.93 15.74
CA LEU A 144 25.21 21.51 15.34
C LEU A 144 25.58 21.15 13.89
N VAL A 145 25.11 20.00 13.41
CA VAL A 145 25.50 19.40 12.13
C VAL A 145 24.48 19.68 11.02
N PHE A 146 23.19 19.80 11.35
CA PHE A 146 22.07 19.98 10.43
C PHE A 146 21.32 21.30 10.64
#